data_AF-A0A0D3LN53-F1
#
_entry.id   AF-A0A0D3LN53-F1
#
_cell.length_a   1.000
_cell.length_b   1.000
_cell.length_c   1.000
_cell.angle_alpha   90.00
_cell.angle_beta   90.00
_cell.angle_gamma   90.00
#
_symmetry.space_group_name_H-M   'P 1'
#
loop_
_entity.id
_entity.type
_entity.pdbx_description
1 polymer ?
#
loop_
_entity_poly.entity_id
_entity_poly.type
_entity_poly.pdbx_seq_one_letter_code
_entity_poly.pdbx_strand_id
1 'polypeptide(L)'
;MEKAHGPDVEQNGLLLCSMHHKLFDRGALTIGKEMEVLVSTKAHGTFGFQEWLMKFNGQKIRLPQRQLYYPDQKFTEWHVNEVFQGEYRFY
;
A
#
# COMPACT_ATOMS: atom_id res chain seq x y z
N MET A 1 -16.75 -10.44 -6.84
CA MET A 1 -15.93 -9.39 -6.21
C MET A 1 -16.68 -8.09 -6.42
N GLU A 2 -17.24 -7.55 -5.35
CA GLU A 2 -17.86 -6.23 -5.38
C GLU A 2 -16.71 -5.22 -5.60
N LYS A 3 -16.74 -4.50 -6.72
CA LYS A 3 -15.76 -3.43 -6.95
C LYS A 3 -16.16 -2.29 -6.01
N ALA A 4 -15.25 -1.89 -5.13
CA ALA A 4 -15.40 -0.60 -4.47
C ALA A 4 -15.53 0.47 -5.57
N HIS A 5 -16.66 1.17 -5.61
CA HIS A 5 -16.96 2.21 -6.61
C HIS A 5 -16.20 3.51 -6.30
N GLY A 6 -14.87 3.41 -6.15
CA GLY A 6 -14.00 4.56 -5.94
C GLY A 6 -13.90 5.44 -7.19
N PRO A 7 -13.61 6.74 -7.03
CA PRO A 7 -13.45 7.66 -8.16
C PRO A 7 -12.23 7.30 -9.00
N ASP A 8 -12.36 7.39 -10.32
CA ASP A 8 -11.25 7.24 -11.28
C ASP A 8 -10.53 8.58 -11.46
N VAL A 9 -9.64 8.87 -10.52
CA VAL A 9 -8.82 10.10 -10.46
C VAL A 9 -7.39 9.74 -10.08
N GLU A 10 -6.42 10.53 -10.51
CA GLU A 10 -5.00 10.21 -10.36
C GLU A 10 -4.57 10.09 -8.90
N GLN A 11 -5.18 10.88 -8.00
CA GLN A 11 -4.88 10.82 -6.57
C GLN A 11 -5.40 9.53 -5.89
N ASN A 12 -6.29 8.78 -6.55
CA ASN A 12 -6.74 7.45 -6.13
C ASN A 12 -5.91 6.32 -6.78
N GLY A 13 -4.85 6.67 -7.52
CA GLY A 13 -4.00 5.73 -8.22
C GLY A 13 -2.64 5.52 -7.54
N LEU A 14 -2.16 4.27 -7.57
CA LEU A 14 -0.78 3.92 -7.26
C LEU A 14 -0.17 3.14 -8.43
N LEU A 15 1.04 3.53 -8.84
CA LEU A 15 1.80 2.79 -9.85
C LEU A 15 2.69 1.75 -9.16
N LEU A 16 2.28 0.50 -9.21
CA LEU A 16 2.96 -0.62 -8.56
C LEU A 16 3.39 -1.67 -9.58
N CYS A 17 4.49 -2.38 -9.28
CA CYS A 17 4.81 -3.58 -10.05
C CYS A 17 3.78 -4.69 -9.76
N SER A 18 3.73 -5.72 -10.62
CA SER A 18 2.73 -6.79 -10.55
C SER A 18 2.69 -7.52 -9.19
N MET A 19 3.82 -7.64 -8.52
CA MET A 19 3.91 -8.26 -7.20
C MET A 19 3.33 -7.36 -6.11
N HIS A 20 3.78 -6.12 -6.00
CA HIS A 20 3.29 -5.18 -4.98
C HIS A 20 1.81 -4.85 -5.19
N HIS A 21 1.35 -4.80 -6.43
CA HIS A 21 -0.07 -4.68 -6.75
C HIS A 21 -0.89 -5.81 -6.10
N LYS A 22 -0.50 -7.08 -6.30
CA LYS A 22 -1.18 -8.22 -5.66
C LYS A 22 -1.12 -8.22 -4.14
N LEU A 23 -0.05 -7.69 -3.54
CA LEU A 23 0.09 -7.60 -2.09
C LEU A 23 -0.78 -6.47 -1.52
N PHE A 24 -0.89 -5.36 -2.22
CA PHE A 24 -1.78 -4.25 -1.90
C PHE A 24 -3.24 -4.71 -1.95
N ASP A 25 -3.67 -5.33 -3.06
CA ASP A 25 -5.04 -5.85 -3.25
C ASP A 25 -5.47 -6.87 -2.18
N ARG A 26 -4.50 -7.57 -1.55
CA ARG A 26 -4.75 -8.55 -0.49
C ARG A 26 -4.61 -7.97 0.92
N GLY A 27 -4.33 -6.67 1.03
CA GLY A 27 -4.12 -6.00 2.31
C GLY A 27 -2.85 -6.42 3.06
N ALA A 28 -1.86 -7.01 2.35
CA ALA A 28 -0.59 -7.39 2.95
C ALA A 28 0.37 -6.20 3.12
N LEU A 29 0.16 -5.13 2.34
CA LEU A 29 0.81 -3.84 2.51
C LEU A 29 -0.17 -2.70 2.24
N THR A 30 0.15 -1.51 2.74
CA THR A 30 -0.59 -0.27 2.45
C THR A 30 0.38 0.93 2.47
N ILE A 31 -0.15 2.12 2.20
CA ILE A 31 0.59 3.39 2.28
C ILE A 31 0.09 4.19 3.48
N GLY A 32 0.98 4.47 4.42
CA GLY A 32 0.70 5.26 5.62
C GLY A 32 0.54 6.75 5.34
N LYS A 33 0.16 7.49 6.39
CA LYS A 33 -0.12 8.94 6.31
C LYS A 33 1.11 9.75 5.90
N GLU A 34 2.30 9.29 6.28
CA GLU A 34 3.54 9.99 5.97
C GLU A 34 4.12 9.51 4.61
N MET A 35 3.34 8.82 3.76
CA MET A 35 3.76 8.26 2.46
C MET A 35 4.83 7.16 2.56
N GLU A 36 4.76 6.32 3.60
CA GLU A 36 5.57 5.13 3.79
C GLU A 36 4.81 3.85 3.49
N VAL A 37 5.53 2.81 3.07
CA VAL A 37 4.98 1.47 2.94
C VAL A 37 4.85 0.87 4.34
N LEU A 38 3.65 0.40 4.69
CA LEU A 38 3.37 -0.31 5.94
C LEU A 38 2.99 -1.75 5.62
N VAL A 39 3.69 -2.72 6.22
CA VAL A 39 3.43 -4.14 6.02
C VAL A 39 2.53 -4.68 7.13
N SER A 40 1.60 -5.55 6.76
CA SER A 40 0.71 -6.23 7.69
C SER A 40 1.46 -7.21 8.59
N THR A 41 1.09 -7.26 9.86
CA THR A 41 1.50 -8.32 10.80
C THR A 41 1.04 -9.71 10.37
N LYS A 42 -0.04 -9.82 9.58
CA LYS A 42 -0.55 -11.07 8.98
C LYS A 42 0.16 -11.46 7.68
N ALA A 43 1.03 -10.61 7.14
CA ALA A 43 1.84 -10.95 5.98
C ALA A 43 2.97 -11.91 6.39
N HIS A 44 2.97 -13.10 5.78
CA HIS A 44 4.00 -14.11 5.97
C HIS A 44 4.47 -14.62 4.60
N GLY A 45 5.70 -15.08 4.53
CA GLY A 45 6.25 -15.65 3.30
C GLY A 45 7.48 -16.49 3.60
N THR A 46 7.94 -17.18 2.56
CA THR A 46 9.10 -18.07 2.63
C THR A 46 10.32 -17.37 2.02
N PHE A 47 10.92 -17.93 0.99
CA PHE A 47 12.07 -17.36 0.31
C PHE A 47 11.69 -16.02 -0.35
N GLY A 48 12.54 -15.01 -0.19
CA GLY A 48 12.33 -13.69 -0.80
C GLY A 48 11.38 -12.76 -0.05
N PHE A 49 10.65 -13.22 0.99
CA PHE A 49 9.74 -12.34 1.76
C PHE A 49 10.45 -11.09 2.32
N GLN A 50 11.66 -11.28 2.83
CA GLN A 50 12.48 -10.19 3.34
C GLN A 50 12.88 -9.20 2.24
N GLU A 51 13.42 -9.73 1.15
CA GLU A 51 13.98 -8.94 0.05
C GLU A 51 12.91 -8.29 -0.84
N TRP A 52 11.71 -8.84 -0.91
CA TRP A 52 10.68 -8.38 -1.84
C TRP A 52 9.58 -7.57 -1.18
N LEU A 53 9.35 -7.76 0.12
CA LEU A 53 8.33 -7.04 0.88
C LEU A 53 8.91 -6.33 2.09
N MET A 54 9.50 -7.05 3.04
CA MET A 54 9.86 -6.44 4.33
C MET A 54 10.89 -5.34 4.23
N LYS A 55 11.83 -5.41 3.28
CA LYS A 55 12.82 -4.34 3.09
C LYS A 55 12.19 -2.98 2.82
N PHE A 56 10.95 -2.93 2.33
CA PHE A 56 10.22 -1.70 2.06
C PHE A 56 9.43 -1.19 3.27
N ASN A 57 9.23 -2.00 4.32
CA ASN A 57 8.47 -1.59 5.50
C ASN A 57 9.09 -0.33 6.13
N GLY A 58 8.26 0.69 6.37
CA GLY A 58 8.68 2.01 6.88
C GLY A 58 9.39 2.90 5.86
N GLN A 59 9.71 2.43 4.65
CA GLN A 59 10.35 3.26 3.63
C GLN A 59 9.34 4.17 2.95
N LYS A 60 9.75 5.41 2.67
CA LYS A 60 8.95 6.36 1.88
C LYS A 60 8.82 5.87 0.45
N ILE A 61 7.61 5.98 -0.10
CA ILE A 61 7.40 5.77 -1.52
C ILE A 61 8.03 6.90 -2.32
N ARG A 62 8.41 6.58 -3.55
CA ARG A 62 8.79 7.61 -4.50
C ARG A 62 7.55 8.38 -4.92
N LEU A 63 7.52 9.67 -4.60
CA LEU A 63 6.43 10.53 -5.00
C LEU A 63 6.53 10.94 -6.48
N PRO A 64 5.40 11.19 -7.16
CA PRO A 64 5.38 11.81 -8.48
C PRO A 64 6.14 13.14 -8.51
N GLN A 65 6.55 13.60 -9.70
CA GLN A 65 7.19 14.90 -9.83
C GLN A 65 6.23 16.07 -9.57
N ARG A 66 4.93 15.89 -9.83
CA ARG A 66 3.90 16.92 -9.65
C ARG A 66 3.03 16.55 -8.46
N GLN A 67 2.87 17.49 -7.52
CA GLN A 67 2.07 17.31 -6.31
C GLN A 67 0.60 16.97 -6.60
N LEU A 68 0.05 17.43 -7.72
CA LEU A 68 -1.33 17.15 -8.10
C LEU A 68 -1.64 15.66 -8.33
N TYR A 69 -0.59 14.83 -8.53
CA TYR A 69 -0.70 13.38 -8.69
C TYR A 69 -0.36 12.62 -7.40
N TYR A 70 -0.17 13.31 -6.28
CA TYR A 70 0.11 12.62 -5.03
C TYR A 70 -1.13 11.82 -4.62
N PRO A 71 -0.94 10.61 -4.06
CA PRO A 71 -2.04 9.87 -3.46
C PRO A 71 -2.74 10.75 -2.43
N ASP A 72 -4.05 10.91 -2.54
CA ASP A 72 -4.82 11.64 -1.54
C ASP A 72 -4.99 10.73 -0.32
N GLN A 73 -4.68 11.27 0.86
CA GLN A 73 -4.70 10.55 2.12
C GLN A 73 -6.07 9.90 2.39
N LYS A 74 -7.18 10.50 1.93
CA LYS A 74 -8.51 9.89 2.12
C LYS A 74 -8.63 8.51 1.46
N PHE A 75 -7.95 8.30 0.33
CA PHE A 75 -7.99 7.03 -0.39
C PHE A 75 -7.06 5.99 0.23
N THR A 76 -5.87 6.42 0.68
CA THR A 76 -4.97 5.53 1.41
C THR A 76 -5.58 5.11 2.75
N GLU A 77 -6.24 6.02 3.46
CA GLU A 77 -6.99 5.72 4.69
C GLU A 77 -8.17 4.79 4.45
N TRP A 78 -8.91 4.97 3.34
CA TRP A 78 -9.94 4.01 2.96
C TRP A 78 -9.37 2.60 2.77
N HIS A 79 -8.23 2.48 2.06
CA HIS A 79 -7.58 1.18 1.88
C HIS A 79 -7.13 0.57 3.22
N VAL A 80 -6.61 1.38 4.15
CA VAL A 80 -6.27 0.93 5.50
C VAL A 80 -7.48 0.34 6.22
N ASN A 81 -8.65 0.98 6.12
CA ASN A 81 -9.84 0.57 6.85
C ASN A 81 -10.55 -0.63 6.22
N GLU A 82 -10.58 -0.71 4.88
CA GLU A 82 -11.43 -1.67 4.16
C GLU A 82 -10.66 -2.88 3.60
N VAL A 83 -9.35 -2.73 3.31
CA VAL A 83 -8.57 -3.75 2.60
C VAL A 83 -7.43 -4.27 3.45
N PHE A 84 -6.67 -3.39 4.10
CA PHE A 84 -5.50 -3.76 4.88
C PHE A 84 -5.85 -4.74 6.01
N GLN A 85 -4.97 -5.73 6.23
CA GLN A 85 -5.28 -6.84 7.12
C GLN A 85 -4.46 -6.77 8.41
N GLY A 86 -5.13 -6.74 9.57
CA GLY A 86 -4.45 -6.76 10.87
C GLY A 86 -3.70 -5.46 11.19
N GLU A 87 -2.71 -5.56 12.08
CA GLU A 87 -1.96 -4.39 12.57
C GLU A 87 -0.74 -4.07 11.71
N TYR A 88 -0.25 -2.84 11.82
CA TYR A 88 1.03 -2.44 11.24
C TYR A 88 2.20 -3.17 11.90
N ARG A 89 3.17 -3.56 11.08
CA ARG A 89 4.39 -4.21 11.53
C ARG A 89 5.45 -3.18 11.90
N PHE A 90 5.82 -3.13 13.19
CA PHE A 90 6.83 -2.22 13.73
C PHE A 90 8.09 -2.98 14.20
N TYR A 91 8.93 -3.47 13.28
CA TYR A 91 10.25 -4.02 13.60
C TYR A 91 11.17 -3.95 12.39
#